data_AF-A0A9D3NHZ3-F1
#
_entry.id   AF-A0A9D3NHZ3-F1
#
_cell.length_a   1.000
_cell.length_b   1.000
_cell.length_c   1.000
_cell.angle_alpha   90.00
_cell.angle_beta   90.00
_cell.angle_gamma   90.00
#
_symmetry.space_group_name_H-M   'P 1'
#
loop_
_entity.id
_entity.type
_entity.pdbx_description
1 polymer ?
#
loop_
_entity_poly.entity_id
_entity_poly.type
_entity_poly.pdbx_seq_one_letter_code
_entity_poly.pdbx_strand_id
1 'polypeptide(L)'
;MPGQVDIPTLSDLSVEEVNVSSAVLKAAAHHYGSQCDKPNKEFMLCRWEEKDPRKCLNEGRKVNECALNFFRQIKGNCAESFTEYWTCLDYTNLAELRHCRKQQKEFDNCVLEKLGWERPQLGDLSKVTKVATSRPLPENPYHSRPRPEPNPVIDAPLEPAKHGSRLFFWNWDLEVGGSVPLGRGQFPPALGSDFLFRARQRERLCNTTPVQSARAGEQIRSALLFNCTSPDHLGSTGPTGNVRLGPI
;
A
#
# COMPACT_ATOMS: atom_id res chain seq x y z
N MET A 1 13.58 -4.86 -34.46
CA MET A 1 12.16 -4.44 -34.46
C MET A 1 11.55 -4.90 -33.15
N PRO A 2 10.64 -4.14 -32.51
CA PRO A 2 9.91 -4.68 -31.36
C PRO A 2 9.19 -5.98 -31.77
N GLY A 3 9.09 -6.93 -30.83
CA GLY A 3 8.46 -8.23 -31.08
C GLY A 3 6.96 -8.11 -31.34
N GLN A 4 6.39 -9.12 -32.00
CA GLN A 4 4.94 -9.24 -32.17
C GLN A 4 4.27 -9.61 -30.83
N VAL A 5 3.05 -9.13 -30.62
CA VAL A 5 2.31 -9.31 -29.37
C VAL A 5 1.48 -10.60 -29.42
N ASP A 6 1.71 -11.52 -28.48
CA ASP A 6 1.01 -12.82 -28.43
C ASP A 6 -0.39 -12.70 -27.81
N ILE A 7 -1.42 -12.60 -28.63
CA ILE A 7 -2.81 -12.46 -28.18
C ILE A 7 -3.47 -13.85 -28.14
N PRO A 8 -4.20 -14.20 -27.06
CA PRO A 8 -4.95 -15.45 -26.98
C PRO A 8 -6.02 -15.57 -28.09
N THR A 9 -6.42 -16.81 -28.40
CA THR A 9 -7.41 -17.07 -29.45
C THR A 9 -8.82 -16.69 -29.00
N LEU A 10 -9.73 -16.39 -29.93
CA LEU A 10 -11.10 -15.97 -29.60
C LEU A 10 -11.87 -17.03 -28.78
N SER A 11 -11.60 -18.32 -29.01
CA SER A 11 -12.16 -19.43 -28.22
C SER A 11 -11.70 -19.42 -26.75
N ASP A 12 -10.53 -18.86 -26.45
CA ASP A 12 -10.04 -18.76 -25.08
C ASP A 12 -10.73 -17.64 -24.29
N LEU A 13 -11.34 -16.67 -24.98
CA LEU A 13 -12.05 -15.55 -24.36
C LEU A 13 -13.55 -15.81 -24.19
N SER A 14 -14.11 -16.79 -24.90
CA SER A 14 -15.55 -17.09 -24.79
C SER A 14 -15.87 -17.73 -23.44
N VAL A 15 -16.60 -17.00 -22.59
CA VAL A 15 -17.07 -17.44 -21.27
C VAL A 15 -18.52 -16.98 -21.10
N GLU A 16 -19.34 -17.70 -20.33
CA GLU A 16 -20.72 -17.29 -19.99
C GLU A 16 -20.71 -15.99 -19.19
N GLU A 17 -21.32 -14.92 -19.67
CA GLU A 17 -21.28 -13.59 -19.03
C GLU A 17 -22.35 -13.39 -17.95
N VAL A 18 -22.03 -12.59 -16.93
CA VAL A 18 -23.00 -12.16 -15.90
C VAL A 18 -23.79 -10.95 -16.41
N ASN A 19 -24.90 -11.22 -17.07
CA ASN A 19 -25.76 -10.19 -17.68
C ASN A 19 -26.73 -9.57 -16.67
N VAL A 20 -26.24 -8.70 -15.78
CA VAL A 20 -27.05 -7.99 -14.78
C VAL A 20 -26.67 -6.50 -14.70
N SER A 21 -27.58 -5.66 -14.22
CA SER A 21 -27.32 -4.23 -14.04
C SER A 21 -26.36 -3.95 -12.87
N SER A 22 -25.76 -2.76 -12.86
CA SER A 22 -24.85 -2.34 -11.79
C SER A 22 -25.52 -2.25 -10.42
N ALA A 23 -26.81 -1.88 -10.37
CA ALA A 23 -27.61 -1.85 -9.15
C ALA A 23 -27.74 -3.25 -8.52
N VAL A 24 -27.97 -4.27 -9.35
CA VAL A 24 -28.07 -5.68 -8.91
C VAL A 24 -26.73 -6.17 -8.34
N LEU A 25 -25.61 -5.89 -9.01
CA LEU A 25 -24.28 -6.24 -8.50
C LEU A 25 -23.98 -5.54 -7.17
N LYS A 26 -24.34 -4.25 -7.05
CA LYS A 26 -24.10 -3.47 -5.84
C LYS A 26 -24.95 -3.95 -4.66
N ALA A 27 -26.20 -4.32 -4.91
CA ALA A 27 -27.10 -4.90 -3.92
C ALA A 27 -26.51 -6.20 -3.33
N ALA A 28 -26.01 -7.08 -4.19
CA ALA A 28 -25.49 -8.38 -3.79
C ALA A 28 -24.02 -8.37 -3.34
N ALA A 29 -23.30 -7.25 -3.51
CA ALA A 29 -21.84 -7.17 -3.34
C ALA A 29 -21.33 -7.68 -1.99
N HIS A 30 -22.07 -7.43 -0.90
CA HIS A 30 -21.66 -7.85 0.44
C HIS A 30 -21.68 -9.38 0.60
N HIS A 31 -22.75 -10.03 0.12
CA HIS A 31 -22.87 -11.49 0.15
C HIS A 31 -21.99 -12.16 -0.90
N TYR A 32 -21.86 -11.54 -2.08
CA TYR A 32 -20.95 -12.02 -3.11
C TYR A 32 -19.50 -12.03 -2.62
N GLY A 33 -19.09 -10.98 -1.89
CA GLY A 33 -17.78 -10.91 -1.27
C GLY A 33 -17.51 -12.09 -0.34
N SER A 34 -18.43 -12.39 0.59
CA SER A 34 -18.21 -13.49 1.55
C SER A 34 -18.23 -14.88 0.89
N GLN A 35 -19.09 -15.11 -0.11
CA GLN A 35 -19.24 -16.43 -0.75
C GLN A 35 -18.15 -16.71 -1.80
N CYS A 36 -17.86 -15.75 -2.67
CA CYS A 36 -16.91 -15.91 -3.77
C CYS A 36 -15.50 -15.40 -3.43
N ASP A 37 -15.17 -15.28 -2.15
CA ASP A 37 -13.93 -14.71 -1.66
C ASP A 37 -12.68 -15.43 -2.18
N LYS A 38 -12.69 -16.77 -2.18
CA LYS A 38 -11.54 -17.61 -2.59
C LYS A 38 -11.13 -17.37 -4.05
N PRO A 39 -12.00 -17.61 -5.07
CA PRO A 39 -11.61 -17.40 -6.46
C PRO A 39 -11.30 -15.93 -6.77
N ASN A 40 -12.04 -14.99 -6.18
CA ASN A 40 -11.79 -13.55 -6.39
C ASN A 40 -10.39 -13.15 -5.90
N LYS A 41 -10.01 -13.58 -4.71
CA LYS A 41 -8.71 -13.24 -4.12
C LYS A 41 -7.56 -13.95 -4.83
N GLU A 42 -7.75 -15.19 -5.27
CA GLU A 42 -6.78 -15.90 -6.14
C GLU A 42 -6.56 -15.16 -7.46
N PHE A 43 -7.63 -14.73 -8.13
CA PHE A 43 -7.55 -13.94 -9.37
C PHE A 43 -6.85 -12.60 -9.16
N MET A 44 -7.21 -11.88 -8.09
CA MET A 44 -6.59 -10.59 -7.79
C MET A 44 -5.10 -10.75 -7.47
N LEU A 45 -4.73 -11.78 -6.71
CA LEU A 45 -3.35 -12.09 -6.40
C LEU A 45 -2.58 -12.46 -7.68
N CYS A 46 -3.19 -13.23 -8.60
CA CYS A 46 -2.62 -13.52 -9.91
C CYS A 46 -2.34 -12.28 -10.73
N ARG A 47 -3.35 -11.42 -10.86
CA ARG A 47 -3.24 -10.19 -11.63
C ARG A 47 -2.17 -9.25 -11.08
N TRP A 48 -2.01 -9.20 -9.75
CA TRP A 48 -1.03 -8.32 -9.10
C TRP A 48 0.41 -8.83 -9.18
N GLU A 49 0.60 -10.14 -9.06
CA GLU A 49 1.92 -10.77 -9.16
C GLU A 49 2.44 -10.80 -10.59
N GLU A 50 1.66 -11.39 -11.51
CA GLU A 50 2.03 -11.59 -12.91
C GLU A 50 1.99 -10.29 -13.72
N LYS A 51 1.11 -9.34 -13.37
CA LYS A 51 0.88 -8.06 -14.08
C LYS A 51 0.44 -8.18 -15.55
N ASP A 52 0.34 -9.40 -16.07
CA ASP A 52 -0.20 -9.71 -17.39
C ASP A 52 -1.61 -10.32 -17.29
N PRO A 53 -2.65 -9.73 -17.91
CA PRO A 53 -4.00 -10.28 -17.82
C PRO A 53 -4.18 -11.62 -18.57
N ARG A 54 -3.31 -11.93 -19.54
CA ARG A 54 -3.42 -13.13 -20.39
C ARG A 54 -3.13 -14.42 -19.65
N LYS A 55 -2.26 -14.38 -18.62
CA LYS A 55 -1.90 -15.55 -17.82
C LYS A 55 -2.98 -15.93 -16.82
N CYS A 56 -3.78 -14.96 -16.37
CA CYS A 56 -4.79 -15.12 -15.32
C CYS A 56 -6.21 -15.38 -15.85
N LEU A 57 -6.36 -15.85 -17.09
CA LEU A 57 -7.67 -16.08 -17.72
C LEU A 57 -8.43 -17.25 -17.05
N ASN A 58 -7.71 -18.28 -16.61
CA ASN A 58 -8.31 -19.45 -15.97
C ASN A 58 -8.94 -19.11 -14.61
N GLU A 59 -8.26 -18.29 -13.81
CA GLU A 59 -8.78 -17.76 -12.55
C GLU A 59 -9.97 -16.82 -12.80
N GLY A 60 -9.91 -16.02 -13.87
CA GLY A 60 -11.03 -15.19 -14.30
C GLY A 60 -12.29 -16.00 -14.64
N ARG A 61 -12.14 -17.16 -15.30
CA ARG A 61 -13.27 -18.09 -15.55
C ARG A 61 -13.87 -18.61 -14.25
N LYS A 62 -13.04 -19.01 -13.28
CA LYS A 62 -13.51 -19.47 -11.95
C LYS A 62 -14.29 -18.39 -11.19
N VAL A 63 -13.86 -17.13 -11.29
CA VAL A 63 -14.59 -15.99 -10.72
C VAL A 63 -15.98 -15.88 -11.35
N ASN A 64 -16.04 -15.97 -12.69
CA ASN A 64 -17.28 -15.87 -13.42
C ASN A 64 -18.24 -17.04 -13.12
N GLU A 65 -17.73 -18.26 -13.07
CA GLU A 65 -18.48 -19.45 -12.64
C GLU A 65 -19.04 -19.30 -11.22
N CYS A 66 -18.26 -18.75 -10.28
CA CYS A 66 -18.73 -18.48 -8.93
C CYS A 66 -19.87 -17.46 -8.90
N ALA A 67 -19.73 -16.36 -9.66
CA ALA A 67 -20.76 -15.34 -9.77
C ALA A 67 -22.07 -15.89 -10.36
N LEU A 68 -22.00 -16.68 -11.42
CA LEU A 68 -23.17 -17.32 -12.03
C LEU A 68 -23.88 -18.26 -11.05
N ASN A 69 -23.12 -19.11 -10.35
CA ASN A 69 -23.69 -20.02 -9.35
C ASN A 69 -24.32 -19.27 -8.18
N PHE A 70 -23.70 -18.18 -7.74
CA PHE A 70 -24.24 -17.30 -6.70
C PHE A 70 -25.59 -16.68 -7.12
N PHE A 71 -25.68 -16.10 -8.32
CA PHE A 71 -26.94 -15.52 -8.80
C PHE A 71 -28.02 -16.57 -9.06
N ARG A 72 -27.66 -17.79 -9.50
CA ARG A 72 -28.59 -18.92 -9.62
C ARG A 72 -29.19 -19.28 -8.25
N GLN A 73 -28.39 -19.28 -7.18
CA GLN A 73 -28.87 -19.57 -5.82
C GLN A 73 -29.78 -18.47 -5.26
N ILE A 74 -29.46 -17.19 -5.50
CA ILE A 74 -30.34 -16.08 -5.08
C ILE A 74 -31.68 -16.16 -5.83
N LYS A 75 -31.64 -16.38 -7.15
CA LYS A 75 -32.85 -16.48 -7.97
C LYS A 75 -33.74 -17.66 -7.57
N GLY A 76 -33.16 -18.78 -7.13
CA GLY A 76 -33.92 -19.95 -6.67
C GLY A 76 -34.61 -19.76 -5.31
N ASN A 77 -34.05 -18.92 -4.43
CA ASN A 77 -34.49 -18.84 -3.04
C ASN A 77 -35.16 -17.50 -2.66
N CYS A 78 -34.58 -16.37 -3.04
CA CYS A 78 -34.97 -15.03 -2.54
C CYS A 78 -35.20 -14.03 -3.68
N ALA A 79 -35.85 -14.46 -4.77
CA ALA A 79 -36.04 -13.61 -5.94
C ALA A 79 -36.84 -12.34 -5.65
N GLU A 80 -37.96 -12.44 -4.94
CA GLU A 80 -38.88 -11.31 -4.69
C GLU A 80 -38.24 -10.22 -3.82
N SER A 81 -37.78 -10.57 -2.62
CA SER A 81 -37.11 -9.64 -1.71
C SER A 81 -35.84 -9.03 -2.32
N PHE A 82 -35.11 -9.80 -3.13
CA PHE A 82 -33.97 -9.27 -3.87
C PHE A 82 -34.39 -8.25 -4.92
N THR A 83 -35.48 -8.50 -5.66
CA THR A 83 -36.00 -7.56 -6.67
C THR A 83 -36.45 -6.24 -6.08
N GLU A 84 -37.15 -6.25 -4.95
CA GLU A 84 -37.55 -5.03 -4.25
C GLU A 84 -36.34 -4.24 -3.75
N TYR A 85 -35.28 -4.95 -3.32
CA TYR A 85 -34.07 -4.31 -2.82
C TYR A 85 -33.29 -3.60 -3.93
N TRP A 86 -32.97 -4.29 -5.03
CA TRP A 86 -32.17 -3.67 -6.08
C TRP A 86 -32.97 -2.63 -6.89
N THR A 87 -34.30 -2.76 -7.01
CA THR A 87 -35.15 -1.73 -7.65
C THR A 87 -35.15 -0.43 -6.85
N CYS A 88 -35.18 -0.51 -5.52
CA CYS A 88 -35.01 0.66 -4.66
C CYS A 88 -33.65 1.35 -4.88
N LEU A 89 -32.57 0.56 -5.02
CA LEU A 89 -31.23 1.11 -5.28
C LEU A 89 -31.12 1.75 -6.66
N ASP A 90 -31.74 1.14 -7.68
CA ASP A 90 -31.73 1.61 -9.07
C ASP A 90 -32.46 2.95 -9.24
N TYR A 91 -33.45 3.24 -8.39
CA TYR A 91 -34.15 4.54 -8.40
C TYR A 91 -33.24 5.73 -8.06
N THR A 92 -32.13 5.50 -7.34
CA THR A 92 -31.22 6.56 -6.92
C THR A 92 -30.03 6.68 -7.87
N ASN A 93 -29.76 7.89 -8.37
CA ASN A 93 -28.66 8.16 -9.31
C ASN A 93 -27.27 7.69 -8.81
N LEU A 94 -27.05 7.69 -7.49
CA LEU A 94 -25.79 7.31 -6.85
C LEU A 94 -25.82 5.89 -6.25
N ALA A 95 -26.94 5.17 -6.37
CA ALA A 95 -27.18 3.86 -5.78
C ALA A 95 -26.80 3.81 -4.28
N GLU A 96 -27.36 4.71 -3.47
CA GLU A 96 -26.95 4.89 -2.08
C GLU A 96 -27.61 3.87 -1.14
N LEU A 97 -26.80 3.03 -0.50
CA LEU A 97 -27.26 1.95 0.37
C LEU A 97 -28.03 2.43 1.62
N ARG A 98 -27.91 3.71 1.98
CA ARG A 98 -28.57 4.29 3.16
C ARG A 98 -30.09 4.44 3.01
N HIS A 99 -30.60 4.55 1.79
CA HIS A 99 -32.02 4.81 1.54
C HIS A 99 -32.87 3.52 1.56
N CYS A 100 -32.28 2.38 1.19
CA CYS A 100 -32.99 1.10 1.02
C CYS A 100 -32.76 0.12 2.18
N ARG A 101 -32.66 0.61 3.42
CA ARG A 101 -32.36 -0.23 4.60
C ARG A 101 -33.50 -1.19 4.99
N LYS A 102 -34.75 -0.84 4.67
CA LYS A 102 -35.92 -1.69 4.96
C LYS A 102 -35.89 -2.95 4.10
N GLN A 103 -35.80 -2.75 2.79
CA GLN A 103 -35.68 -3.80 1.79
C GLN A 103 -34.40 -4.62 1.99
N GLN A 104 -33.30 -3.96 2.37
CA GLN A 104 -32.07 -4.67 2.71
C GLN A 104 -32.29 -5.66 3.86
N LYS A 105 -32.99 -5.27 4.93
CA LYS A 105 -33.25 -6.15 6.07
C LYS A 105 -34.10 -7.35 5.66
N GLU A 106 -35.11 -7.14 4.83
CA GLU A 106 -35.97 -8.22 4.30
C GLU A 106 -35.17 -9.20 3.44
N PHE A 107 -34.28 -8.68 2.59
CA PHE A 107 -33.38 -9.51 1.78
C PHE A 107 -32.37 -10.28 2.64
N ASP A 108 -31.67 -9.60 3.57
CA ASP A 108 -30.69 -10.20 4.46
C ASP A 108 -31.34 -11.30 5.35
N ASN A 109 -32.58 -11.09 5.82
CA ASN A 109 -33.34 -12.09 6.56
C ASN A 109 -33.66 -13.33 5.69
N CYS A 110 -34.15 -13.14 4.46
CA CYS A 110 -34.44 -14.26 3.55
C CYS A 110 -33.19 -15.11 3.27
N VAL A 111 -32.06 -14.44 3.04
CA VAL A 111 -30.77 -15.11 2.78
C VAL A 111 -30.29 -15.87 4.01
N LEU A 112 -30.43 -15.30 5.20
CA LEU A 112 -30.08 -15.97 6.45
C LEU A 112 -30.96 -17.21 6.70
N GLU A 113 -32.26 -17.11 6.48
CA GLU A 113 -33.21 -18.21 6.73
C GLU A 113 -33.06 -19.36 5.73
N LYS A 114 -32.85 -19.07 4.43
CA LYS A 114 -32.83 -20.09 3.37
C LYS A 114 -31.44 -20.63 3.06
N LEU A 115 -30.42 -19.76 3.06
CA LEU A 115 -29.05 -20.09 2.65
C LEU A 115 -28.07 -20.14 3.83
N GLY A 116 -28.44 -19.56 4.99
CA GLY A 116 -27.56 -19.51 6.16
C GLY A 116 -26.39 -18.55 6.01
N TRP A 117 -26.46 -17.59 5.07
CA TRP A 117 -25.38 -16.63 4.87
C TRP A 117 -25.63 -15.38 5.70
N GLU A 118 -24.66 -15.06 6.56
CA GLU A 118 -24.64 -13.80 7.27
C GLU A 118 -23.92 -12.72 6.45
N ARG A 119 -24.45 -11.50 6.51
CA ARG A 119 -23.82 -10.33 5.89
C ARG A 119 -22.52 -10.00 6.65
N PRO A 120 -21.37 -9.84 5.95
CA PRO A 120 -20.12 -9.48 6.61
C PRO A 120 -20.20 -8.12 7.29
N GLN A 121 -19.49 -7.97 8.40
CA GLN A 121 -19.44 -6.74 9.17
C GLN A 121 -18.58 -5.69 8.47
N LEU A 122 -18.72 -4.44 8.93
CA LEU A 122 -17.89 -3.35 8.42
C LEU A 122 -16.42 -3.65 8.69
N GLY A 123 -15.61 -3.63 7.63
CA GLY A 123 -14.17 -3.87 7.72
C GLY A 123 -13.74 -5.28 7.32
N ASP A 124 -14.63 -6.27 7.30
CA ASP A 124 -14.26 -7.67 7.00
C ASP A 124 -13.73 -7.82 5.56
N LEU A 125 -14.41 -7.23 4.59
CA LEU A 125 -14.02 -7.30 3.18
C LEU A 125 -12.76 -6.47 2.87
N SER A 126 -12.42 -5.49 3.70
CA SER A 126 -11.22 -4.66 3.54
C SER A 126 -9.97 -5.25 4.19
N LYS A 127 -10.10 -6.34 4.95
CA LYS A 127 -8.93 -7.00 5.57
C LYS A 127 -8.05 -7.62 4.49
N VAL A 128 -6.75 -7.41 4.62
CA VAL A 128 -5.76 -8.08 3.76
C VAL A 128 -5.75 -9.56 4.13
N THR A 129 -6.02 -10.41 3.15
CA THR A 129 -6.08 -11.87 3.32
C THR A 129 -4.86 -12.53 2.72
N LYS A 130 -4.46 -13.65 3.31
CA LYS A 130 -3.39 -14.52 2.77
C LYS A 130 -4.05 -15.60 1.94
N VAL A 131 -3.63 -15.76 0.69
CA VAL A 131 -4.17 -16.76 -0.23
C VAL A 131 -3.07 -17.77 -0.53
N ALA A 132 -3.34 -19.05 -0.29
CA ALA A 132 -2.43 -20.12 -0.68
C ALA A 132 -2.64 -20.41 -2.17
N THR A 133 -1.58 -20.32 -2.97
CA THR A 133 -1.63 -20.67 -4.40
C THR A 133 -0.58 -21.71 -4.72
N SER A 134 -0.89 -22.61 -5.65
CA SER A 134 0.02 -23.68 -6.10
C SER A 134 0.98 -23.23 -7.21
N ARG A 135 0.80 -22.02 -7.74
CA ARG A 135 1.60 -21.47 -8.83
C ARG A 135 2.92 -20.88 -8.29
N PRO A 136 4.01 -20.95 -9.06
CA PRO A 136 5.27 -20.33 -8.67
C PRO A 136 5.15 -18.81 -8.70
N LEU A 137 5.90 -18.13 -7.84
CA LEU A 137 6.03 -16.67 -7.87
C LEU A 137 6.87 -16.26 -9.09
N PRO A 138 6.43 -15.27 -9.89
CA PRO A 138 7.21 -14.77 -11.02
C PRO A 138 8.44 -13.99 -10.55
N GLU A 139 9.64 -14.40 -10.98
CA GLU A 139 10.91 -13.74 -10.62
C GLU A 139 11.04 -12.34 -11.24
N ASN A 140 10.61 -12.16 -12.49
CA ASN A 140 10.67 -10.89 -13.21
C ASN A 140 9.33 -10.56 -13.90
N PRO A 141 8.36 -10.02 -13.15
CA PRO A 141 7.02 -9.72 -13.67
C PRO A 141 7.02 -8.71 -14.82
N TYR A 142 8.00 -7.81 -14.83
CA TYR A 142 8.04 -6.70 -15.79
C TYR A 142 8.85 -7.02 -17.04
N HIS A 143 9.41 -8.23 -17.15
CA HIS A 143 10.36 -8.59 -18.21
C HIS A 143 11.46 -7.52 -18.36
N SER A 144 11.93 -7.01 -17.23
CA SER A 144 12.94 -5.96 -17.19
C SER A 144 14.29 -6.50 -17.61
N ARG A 145 15.01 -5.71 -18.41
CA ARG A 145 16.42 -5.99 -18.74
C ARG A 145 17.28 -5.96 -17.47
N PRO A 146 18.41 -6.69 -17.42
CA PRO A 146 19.34 -6.59 -16.30
C PRO A 146 19.74 -5.14 -16.08
N ARG A 147 19.82 -4.74 -14.82
CA ARG A 147 20.29 -3.40 -14.46
C ARG A 147 21.77 -3.28 -14.87
N PRO A 148 22.21 -2.11 -15.37
CA PRO A 148 23.63 -1.84 -15.56
C PRO A 148 24.42 -2.05 -14.26
N GLU A 149 25.67 -2.48 -14.37
CA GLU A 149 26.55 -2.61 -13.22
C GLU A 149 26.75 -1.24 -12.54
N PRO A 150 26.79 -1.20 -11.19
CA PRO A 150 27.00 0.04 -10.48
C PRO A 150 28.45 0.54 -10.68
N ASN A 151 28.63 1.85 -10.67
CA ASN A 151 29.96 2.43 -10.63
C ASN A 151 30.69 1.99 -9.34
N PRO A 152 32.01 1.75 -9.38
CA PRO A 152 32.77 1.38 -8.20
C PRO A 152 32.69 2.48 -7.15
N VAL A 153 32.52 2.09 -5.88
CA VAL A 153 32.50 3.02 -4.74
C VAL A 153 33.95 3.32 -4.33
N ILE A 154 34.22 4.59 -4.01
CA ILE A 154 35.53 5.00 -3.48
C ILE A 154 35.46 4.87 -1.95
N ASP A 155 35.93 3.73 -1.43
CA ASP A 155 35.91 3.43 0.01
C ASP A 155 37.21 3.87 0.73
N ALA A 156 38.18 4.42 -0.02
CA ALA A 156 39.43 4.90 0.55
C ALA A 156 39.19 6.18 1.37
N PRO A 157 39.82 6.32 2.55
CA PRO A 157 39.77 7.57 3.30
C PRO A 157 40.32 8.71 2.43
N LEU A 158 39.68 9.87 2.49
CA LEU A 158 40.13 11.05 1.74
C LEU A 158 41.46 11.52 2.31
N GLU A 159 42.55 11.15 1.64
CA GLU A 159 43.87 11.71 1.93
C GLU A 159 43.97 13.15 1.42
N PRO A 160 44.73 14.03 2.10
CA PRO A 160 44.96 15.38 1.61
C PRO A 160 45.65 15.35 0.24
N ALA A 161 45.32 16.30 -0.63
CA ALA A 161 45.91 16.39 -1.96
C ALA A 161 47.44 16.56 -1.89
N LYS A 162 48.18 15.66 -2.54
CA LYS A 162 49.66 15.56 -2.48
C LYS A 162 50.42 16.89 -2.68
N HIS A 163 49.88 17.82 -3.48
CA HIS A 163 50.54 19.11 -3.79
C HIS A 163 49.54 20.28 -3.75
N GLY A 164 48.55 20.24 -2.84
CA GLY A 164 47.51 21.27 -2.76
C GLY A 164 46.70 21.41 -4.05
N SER A 165 46.45 22.64 -4.48
CA SER A 165 45.54 22.97 -5.59
C SER A 165 46.11 22.74 -7.00
N ARG A 166 47.43 22.62 -7.15
CA ARG A 166 48.15 22.50 -8.45
C ARG A 166 47.74 23.55 -9.51
N LEU A 167 47.36 24.75 -9.09
CA LEU A 167 47.03 25.87 -9.98
C LEU A 167 48.24 26.78 -10.20
N PHE A 168 48.49 27.16 -11.46
CA PHE A 168 49.71 27.81 -11.94
C PHE A 168 49.91 29.27 -11.44
N PHE A 169 48.85 29.92 -10.97
CA PHE A 169 48.83 31.35 -10.64
C PHE A 169 48.82 31.59 -9.13
N TRP A 170 49.86 31.14 -8.42
CA TRP A 170 50.06 31.31 -6.95
C TRP A 170 49.38 30.26 -6.05
N ASN A 171 50.11 29.19 -5.74
CA ASN A 171 49.98 28.42 -4.49
C ASN A 171 51.38 28.04 -4.03
N TRP A 172 51.96 28.91 -3.21
CA TRP A 172 53.20 28.67 -2.49
C TRP A 172 52.92 29.01 -1.03
N ASP A 173 53.15 28.07 -0.12
CA ASP A 173 53.82 28.42 1.13
C ASP A 173 54.67 27.23 1.58
N LEU A 174 55.89 27.59 1.99
CA LEU A 174 57.06 26.73 2.17
C LEU A 174 56.90 25.61 3.19
N GLU A 175 57.64 24.55 2.87
CA GLU A 175 58.12 23.45 3.70
C GLU A 175 58.32 23.70 5.21
N VAL A 176 57.89 22.67 5.95
CA VAL A 176 58.68 21.85 6.91
C VAL A 176 59.14 22.53 8.22
N GLY A 177 58.89 21.82 9.31
CA GLY A 177 59.12 22.28 10.68
C GLY A 177 60.55 22.72 11.01
N GLY A 178 60.62 23.68 11.93
CA GLY A 178 61.85 24.12 12.59
C GLY A 178 61.69 25.51 13.21
N SER A 179 61.67 25.57 14.56
CA SER A 179 61.89 26.74 15.43
C SER A 179 61.08 28.04 15.23
N VAL A 180 60.17 28.28 16.21
CA VAL A 180 59.80 29.55 16.92
C VAL A 180 60.76 30.74 16.64
N PRO A 181 60.31 32.03 16.43
CA PRO A 181 59.54 32.79 17.41
C PRO A 181 58.49 33.84 16.95
N LEU A 182 57.69 34.23 17.95
CA LEU A 182 56.82 35.41 18.09
C LEU A 182 57.25 36.68 17.33
N GLY A 183 56.29 37.38 16.69
CA GLY A 183 56.41 38.83 16.47
C GLY A 183 55.59 39.45 15.34
N ARG A 184 54.45 40.07 15.71
CA ARG A 184 53.75 41.26 15.15
C ARG A 184 53.78 41.56 13.63
N GLY A 185 52.58 41.76 13.08
CA GLY A 185 52.37 42.57 11.86
C GLY A 185 50.88 42.78 11.54
N GLN A 186 50.37 43.94 11.92
CA GLN A 186 49.02 44.49 11.67
C GLN A 186 48.67 44.63 10.17
N PHE A 187 47.38 44.53 9.78
CA PHE A 187 46.61 45.42 8.86
C PHE A 187 45.31 44.72 8.33
N PRO A 188 44.27 45.44 7.84
CA PRO A 188 43.15 46.06 8.57
C PRO A 188 41.76 45.43 8.27
N PRO A 189 40.66 45.88 8.89
CA PRO A 189 39.32 45.30 8.72
C PRO A 189 38.53 45.97 7.58
N ALA A 190 37.85 45.19 6.72
CA ALA A 190 36.77 45.71 5.90
C ALA A 190 35.81 44.62 5.38
N LEU A 191 34.56 44.75 5.85
CA LEU A 191 33.30 44.62 5.11
C LEU A 191 32.81 43.22 4.70
N GLY A 192 31.69 42.81 5.32
CA GLY A 192 30.71 41.96 4.65
C GLY A 192 30.12 40.81 5.46
N SER A 193 29.73 41.03 6.72
CA SER A 193 28.75 40.15 7.36
C SER A 193 27.36 40.51 6.85
N ASP A 194 26.79 39.68 5.98
CA ASP A 194 25.34 39.44 5.89
C ASP A 194 25.06 38.39 4.82
N PHE A 195 25.03 37.11 5.20
CA PHE A 195 24.16 36.10 4.60
C PHE A 195 24.03 34.93 5.58
N LEU A 196 23.27 35.16 6.65
CA LEU A 196 22.70 34.11 7.49
C LEU A 196 21.64 33.35 6.68
N PHE A 197 22.05 32.36 5.90
CA PHE A 197 21.12 31.35 5.39
C PHE A 197 20.82 30.34 6.48
N ARG A 198 19.67 30.55 7.12
CA ARG A 198 19.09 29.71 8.16
C ARG A 198 18.53 28.43 7.55
N ALA A 199 19.36 27.41 7.32
CA ALA A 199 18.89 26.05 7.07
C ALA A 199 18.70 25.32 8.41
N ARG A 200 17.52 25.48 9.00
CA ARG A 200 17.07 24.66 10.14
C ARG A 200 16.73 23.26 9.61
N GLN A 201 17.75 22.40 9.47
CA GLN A 201 17.56 20.98 9.22
C GLN A 201 16.86 20.37 10.45
N ARG A 202 15.64 19.90 10.21
CA ARG A 202 14.79 19.23 11.19
C ARG A 202 15.28 17.78 11.30
N GLU A 203 16.22 17.52 12.19
CA GLU A 203 16.60 16.16 12.57
C GLU A 203 15.37 15.45 13.16
N ARG A 204 14.83 14.49 12.42
CA ARG A 204 13.94 13.47 12.99
C ARG A 204 14.83 12.41 13.62
N LEU A 205 14.92 12.45 14.95
CA LEU A 205 15.45 11.33 15.73
C LEU A 205 14.40 10.21 15.73
N CYS A 206 14.53 9.24 14.83
CA CYS A 206 13.98 7.90 15.04
C CYS A 206 15.03 7.09 15.80
N ASN A 207 14.90 7.04 17.13
CA ASN A 207 15.73 6.16 17.94
C ASN A 207 15.29 4.71 17.73
N THR A 208 16.18 3.87 17.22
CA THR A 208 16.01 2.41 17.20
C THR A 208 16.61 1.83 18.47
N THR A 209 15.79 1.25 19.35
CA THR A 209 16.28 0.43 20.47
C THR A 209 16.02 -1.05 20.17
N PRO A 210 17.03 -1.94 20.26
CA PRO A 210 16.81 -3.38 20.16
C PRO A 210 16.41 -3.94 21.52
N VAL A 211 15.25 -4.61 21.61
CA VAL A 211 14.89 -5.45 22.76
C VAL A 211 15.39 -6.87 22.46
N GLN A 212 16.44 -7.30 23.15
CA GLN A 212 16.88 -8.70 23.14
C GLN A 212 16.00 -9.51 24.09
N SER A 213 15.31 -10.53 23.55
CA SER A 213 14.76 -11.62 24.34
C SER A 213 15.14 -12.92 23.64
N ALA A 214 16.06 -13.66 24.26
CA ALA A 214 16.51 -14.97 23.82
C ALA A 214 15.62 -16.06 24.43
N ARG A 215 15.01 -16.91 23.58
CA ARG A 215 14.72 -18.33 23.85
C ARG A 215 14.47 -19.07 22.54
N ALA A 216 14.86 -20.34 22.55
CA ALA A 216 15.27 -21.16 21.42
C ALA A 216 14.18 -21.52 20.39
N GLY A 217 14.58 -21.52 19.12
CA GLY A 217 14.15 -22.52 18.13
C GLY A 217 12.88 -22.25 17.32
N GLU A 218 12.88 -21.27 16.41
CA GLU A 218 12.07 -21.30 15.16
C GLU A 218 12.50 -20.16 14.21
N GLN A 219 12.67 -20.44 12.91
CA GLN A 219 13.04 -19.43 11.91
C GLN A 219 11.86 -18.49 11.63
N ILE A 220 11.79 -17.38 12.38
CA ILE A 220 10.86 -16.28 12.11
C ILE A 220 11.69 -15.10 11.58
N ARG A 221 11.50 -14.75 10.30
CA ARG A 221 12.11 -13.56 9.69
C ARG A 221 11.40 -12.29 10.21
N SER A 222 12.20 -11.35 10.70
CA SER A 222 11.81 -10.11 11.37
C SER A 222 10.87 -9.22 10.54
N ALA A 223 9.74 -8.85 11.13
CA ALA A 223 8.92 -7.72 10.68
C ALA A 223 9.36 -6.45 11.42
N LEU A 224 9.81 -5.44 10.68
CA LEU A 224 10.02 -4.09 11.20
C LEU A 224 8.65 -3.39 11.27
N LEU A 225 8.12 -3.18 12.48
CA LEU A 225 6.95 -2.34 12.69
C LEU A 225 7.38 -0.86 12.71
N PHE A 226 6.94 -0.09 11.72
CA PHE A 226 7.06 1.36 11.69
C PHE A 226 5.80 1.99 12.26
N ASN A 227 5.86 2.59 13.44
CA ASN A 227 4.82 3.49 13.92
C ASN A 227 5.27 4.94 13.70
N CYS A 228 4.60 5.64 12.77
CA CYS A 228 4.71 7.08 12.62
C CYS A 228 3.35 7.69 12.93
N THR A 229 3.22 8.41 14.05
CA THR A 229 2.05 9.21 14.39
C THR A 229 2.19 10.62 13.80
N SER A 230 1.17 11.06 13.07
CA SER A 230 1.03 12.41 12.48
C SER A 230 0.40 13.41 13.47
N PRO A 231 0.70 14.72 13.38
CA PRO A 231 0.12 15.72 14.27
C PRO A 231 -1.14 16.37 13.64
N ASP A 232 -2.29 16.19 14.29
CA ASP A 232 -3.52 16.94 13.97
C ASP A 232 -3.64 18.24 14.81
N HIS A 233 -4.45 19.13 14.24
CA HIS A 233 -4.63 20.56 14.48
C HIS A 233 -5.30 21.00 15.81
N LEU A 234 -4.96 22.25 16.22
CA LEU A 234 -5.74 23.24 17.04
C LEU A 234 -6.10 22.80 18.49
N GLY A 235 -6.05 23.58 19.56
CA GLY A 235 -5.92 25.02 19.81
C GLY A 235 -6.59 25.31 21.18
N SER A 236 -5.86 25.98 22.07
CA SER A 236 -6.33 26.86 23.17
C SER A 236 -7.00 26.33 24.46
N THR A 237 -6.59 26.98 25.56
CA THR A 237 -7.19 27.22 26.90
C THR A 237 -7.14 26.17 28.02
N GLY A 238 -6.23 26.41 28.97
CA GLY A 238 -6.59 26.78 30.37
C GLY A 238 -6.80 25.66 31.41
N PRO A 239 -6.38 25.83 32.69
CA PRO A 239 -6.02 24.71 33.57
C PRO A 239 -6.96 24.45 34.76
N THR A 240 -6.73 23.29 35.42
CA THR A 240 -7.09 22.90 36.80
C THR A 240 -8.57 22.70 37.18
N GLY A 241 -8.90 21.51 37.69
CA GLY A 241 -10.15 21.25 38.42
C GLY A 241 -10.41 19.77 38.69
N ASN A 242 -10.04 19.29 39.88
CA ASN A 242 -10.43 18.02 40.48
C ASN A 242 -11.96 17.90 40.58
N VAL A 243 -12.58 16.80 40.12
CA VAL A 243 -13.79 16.21 40.73
C VAL A 243 -13.85 14.71 40.44
N ARG A 244 -13.74 13.88 41.50
CA ARG A 244 -14.28 12.51 41.56
C ARG A 244 -15.81 12.60 41.61
N LEU A 245 -16.53 11.71 40.95
CA LEU A 245 -17.79 11.12 41.44
C LEU A 245 -18.13 9.87 40.60
N GLY A 246 -18.66 8.85 41.28
CA GLY A 246 -18.84 7.47 40.81
C GLY A 246 -20.09 7.19 39.97
N PRO A 247 -20.53 5.91 39.91
CA PRO A 247 -21.33 5.37 38.82
C PRO A 247 -22.86 5.47 39.06
N ILE A 248 -23.60 5.54 37.95
CA ILE A 248 -24.96 5.00 37.76
C ILE A 248 -24.97 4.33 36.39
#